data_AF-A0A964IKU7-F1
#
_entry.id   AF-A0A964IKU7-F1
#
_cell.length_a   1.000
_cell.length_b   1.000
_cell.length_c   1.000
_cell.angle_alpha   90.00
_cell.angle_beta   90.00
_cell.angle_gamma   90.00
#
_symmetry.space_group_name_H-M   'P 1'
#
loop_
_entity.id
_entity.type
_entity.pdbx_description
1 polymer ?
#
loop_
_entity_poly.entity_id
_entity_poly.type
_entity_poly.pdbx_seq_one_letter_code
_entity_poly.pdbx_strand_id
1 'polypeptide(L)' 'MLWPTRLPKTVRKRSRLHGWGVFAGESINKNTRIIDYAGELISKKVSDIREDTYLN' A
#
# COMPACT_ATOMS: atom_id res chain seq x y z
N MET A 1 13.40 18.31 0.24
CA MET A 1 13.39 16.83 0.19
C MET A 1 13.20 16.43 -1.26
N LEU A 2 14.22 15.83 -1.89
CA LEU A 2 14.12 15.38 -3.28
C LEU A 2 13.42 14.02 -3.28
N TRP A 3 12.19 13.95 -3.79
CA TRP A 3 11.54 12.67 -4.03
C TRP A 3 12.17 12.01 -5.25
N PRO A 4 12.35 10.67 -5.26
CA PRO A 4 12.81 9.98 -6.45
C PRO A 4 11.85 10.26 -7.60
N THR A 5 12.40 10.63 -8.76
CA THR A 5 11.65 11.01 -9.96
C THR A 5 10.81 9.86 -10.51
N ARG A 6 11.06 8.62 -10.07
CA ARG A 6 10.20 7.45 -10.28
C ARG A 6 10.24 6.51 -9.08
N LEU A 7 9.07 5.98 -8.74
CA LEU A 7 8.93 4.85 -7.83
C LEU A 7 9.14 3.52 -8.59
N PRO A 8 9.66 2.47 -7.93
CA PRO A 8 9.80 1.15 -8.53
C PRO A 8 8.50 0.54 -9.03
N LYS A 9 8.59 -0.32 -10.05
CA LYS A 9 7.47 -1.12 -10.54
C LYS A 9 7.03 -2.16 -9.51
N THR A 10 5.72 -2.25 -9.29
CA THR A 10 5.10 -3.29 -8.47
C THR A 10 4.02 -4.05 -9.25
N VAL A 11 3.79 -5.31 -8.89
CA VAL A 11 2.81 -6.18 -9.56
C VAL A 11 1.92 -6.87 -8.52
N ARG A 12 0.61 -6.86 -8.74
CA ARG A 12 -0.35 -7.60 -7.90
C ARG A 12 -0.48 -9.05 -8.37
N LYS A 13 -0.25 -10.03 -7.48
CA LYS A 13 -0.39 -11.47 -7.77
C LYS A 13 -1.01 -12.21 -6.58
N ARG A 14 -1.54 -13.42 -6.78
CA ARG A 14 -2.02 -14.25 -5.65
C ARG A 14 -0.86 -14.54 -4.71
N SER A 15 -1.08 -14.28 -3.42
CA SER A 15 -0.07 -14.54 -2.40
C SER A 15 -0.33 -15.87 -1.71
N ARG A 16 0.74 -16.59 -1.38
CA ARG A 16 0.66 -17.79 -0.54
C ARG A 16 0.31 -17.47 0.91
N LEU A 17 0.52 -16.22 1.35
CA LEU A 17 0.20 -15.78 2.70
C LEU A 17 -1.31 -15.52 2.85
N HIS A 18 -1.86 -14.64 2.02
CA HIS A 18 -3.29 -14.32 2.03
C HIS A 18 -3.69 -13.61 0.73
N GLY A 19 -4.82 -14.01 0.13
CA GLY A 19 -5.46 -13.30 -0.98
C GLY A 19 -4.49 -12.83 -2.08
N TRP A 20 -4.35 -11.51 -2.19
CA TRP A 20 -3.44 -10.83 -3.11
C TRP A 20 -2.22 -10.26 -2.37
N GLY A 21 -1.05 -10.35 -3.00
CA GLY A 21 0.17 -9.68 -2.57
C GLY A 21 0.68 -8.69 -3.59
N VAL A 22 1.59 -7.82 -3.16
CA VAL A 22 2.31 -6.86 -4.00
C VAL A 22 3.76 -7.32 -4.11
N PHE A 23 4.23 -7.53 -5.34
CA PHE A 23 5.55 -8.08 -5.64
C PHE A 23 6.38 -7.05 -6.40
N ALA A 24 7.69 -7.03 -6.15
CA ALA A 24 8.60 -6.20 -6.94
C ALA A 24 8.60 -6.65 -8.41
N GLY A 25 8.41 -5.71 -9.33
CA GLY A 25 8.46 -5.94 -10.77
C GLY A 25 9.85 -5.77 -11.38
N GLU A 26 10.82 -5.34 -10.57
CA GLU A 26 12.21 -5.11 -10.93
C GLU A 26 13.10 -5.21 -9.67
N SER A 27 14.42 -5.23 -9.86
CA SER A 27 15.37 -5.19 -8.75
C SER A 27 15.33 -3.83 -8.05
N ILE A 28 15.25 -3.83 -6.72
CA ILE A 28 15.16 -2.62 -5.91
C ILE A 28 16.38 -2.56 -4.99
N ASN A 29 17.14 -1.47 -5.09
CA ASN A 29 18.28 -1.24 -4.20
C ASN A 29 17.81 -0.93 -2.77
N LYS A 30 18.63 -1.29 -1.77
CA LYS A 30 18.38 -0.96 -0.36
C LYS A 30 18.16 0.56 -0.18
N ASN A 31 17.28 0.93 0.76
CA ASN A 31 16.90 2.30 1.08
C ASN A 31 16.16 3.06 -0.05
N THR A 32 15.65 2.34 -1.06
CA THR A 32 14.78 2.92 -2.09
C THR A 32 13.35 3.08 -1.56
N ARG A 33 12.74 4.25 -1.75
CA ARG A 33 11.30 4.45 -1.51
C ARG A 33 10.51 3.68 -2.57
N ILE A 34 9.62 2.77 -2.13
CA ILE A 34 8.93 1.83 -3.02
C ILE A 34 7.56 2.36 -3.45
N ILE A 35 6.73 2.74 -2.49
CA ILE A 35 5.36 3.19 -2.71
C ILE A 35 4.92 4.09 -1.57
N ASP A 36 3.94 4.95 -1.86
CA ASP A 36 3.25 5.70 -0.83
C ASP A 36 1.98 4.98 -0.42
N TYR A 37 1.81 4.77 0.89
CA TYR A 37 0.56 4.27 1.44
C TYR A 37 -0.47 5.41 1.41
N ALA A 38 -1.13 5.53 0.26
CA ALA A 38 -2.14 6.55 0.03
C ALA A 38 -3.52 6.09 0.51
N GLY A 39 -4.37 7.05 0.82
CA GLY A 39 -5.75 6.83 1.23
C GLY A 39 -6.43 8.16 1.54
N GLU A 40 -7.72 8.09 1.85
CA GLU A 40 -8.45 9.25 2.37
C GLU A 40 -8.03 9.51 3.82
N LEU A 41 -7.57 10.73 4.11
CA LEU A 41 -7.32 11.13 5.49
C LEU A 41 -8.66 11.46 6.16
N ILE A 42 -9.12 10.55 7.02
CA ILE A 42 -10.38 10.67 7.76
C ILE A 42 -10.13 10.85 9.26
N SER A 43 -11.12 11.40 9.96
CA SER A 43 -11.09 11.46 11.42
C SER A 43 -11.34 10.08 12.04
N LYS A 44 -10.92 9.91 13.30
CA LYS A 44 -11.17 8.66 14.05
C LYS A 44 -12.64 8.27 14.07
N LYS A 45 -13.55 9.23 14.32
CA LYS A 45 -15.00 8.97 14.37
C LYS A 45 -15.53 8.39 13.06
N VAL A 46 -15.02 8.86 11.92
CA VAL A 46 -15.41 8.32 10.60
C VAL A 46 -14.82 6.92 10.40
N SER A 47 -13.60 6.68 10.88
CA SER A 47 -12.98 5.34 10.84
C SER A 47 -13.79 4.31 11.63
N ASP A 48 -14.19 4.65 12.86
CA ASP A 48 -14.96 3.76 13.74
C ASP A 48 -16.28 3.34 13.06
N ILE A 49 -17.01 4.29 12.45
CA ILE A 49 -18.26 4.01 11.71
C ILE A 49 -18.02 3.09 10.50
N ARG A 50 -16.94 3.32 9.74
CA ARG A 50 -16.60 2.51 8.55
C ARG A 50 -16.24 1.07 8.95
N GLU A 51 -15.49 0.91 10.03
CA GLU A 51 -15.11 -0.41 10.55
C GLU A 51 -16.34 -1.23 10.94
N ASP A 52 -17.26 -0.66 11.73
CA ASP A 52 -18.52 -1.32 12.10
C ASP A 52 -19.36 -1.70 10.86
N THR A 53 -19.33 -0.88 9.80
CA THR A 53 -20.08 -1.15 8.57
C THR A 53 -19.46 -2.28 7.73
N TYR A 54 -18.14 -2.45 7.76
CA TYR A 54 -17.45 -3.47 6.93
C TYR A 54 -17.35 -4.84 7.59
N LEU A 55 -17.50 -4.91 8.91
CA LEU A 55 -17.36 -6.14 9.69
C LEU A 55 -18.70 -6.81 10.06
N ASN A 56 -19.82 -6.13 9.84
CA ASN A 56 -21.19 -6.64 10.06
C ASN A 56 -21.91 -6.89 8.72
#